data_AF-A0A925NNH7-F1
#
_entry.id   AF-A0A925NNH7-F1
#
_cell.length_a   1.000
_cell.length_b   1.000
_cell.length_c   1.000
_cell.angle_alpha   90.00
_cell.angle_beta   90.00
_cell.angle_gamma   90.00
#
_symmetry.space_group_name_H-M   'P 1'
#
loop_
_entity.id
_entity.type
_entity.pdbx_description
1 polymer ?
#
loop_
_entity_poly.entity_id
_entity_poly.type
_entity_poly.pdbx_seq_one_letter_code
_entity_poly.pdbx_strand_id
1 'polypeptide(L)'
;MKTKAAVLYEMERPVPYATSRPLVLDEVELDPPGPGEVLVELASAGLCHSDLSVLNGNRAWPIPLVLGHEASGVVRETGAGVIDLKPGDHVVFSFLPVCGRCPFCITGRGWLCERGVAANRAGTLLSGACRFHHTDGRKLFHHLGVSGFSQFTVAARESLVRIDADIPLEIAVLFGCAVMTGVGAVVNTAKVAPGTSLAVF
;
A
#
# COMPACT_ATOMS: atom_id res chain seq x y z
N MET A 1 -5.37 -18.01 4.56
CA MET A 1 -4.17 -18.69 3.99
C MET A 1 -2.95 -18.19 4.72
N LYS A 2 -1.88 -18.98 4.78
CA LYS A 2 -0.63 -18.52 5.38
C LYS A 2 0.19 -17.69 4.38
N THR A 3 0.88 -16.66 4.89
CA THR A 3 1.81 -15.84 4.11
C THR A 3 2.97 -15.39 4.99
N LYS A 4 4.19 -15.36 4.46
CA LYS A 4 5.29 -14.67 5.15
C LYS A 4 5.17 -13.17 4.95
N ALA A 5 5.29 -12.43 6.05
CA ALA A 5 5.20 -10.97 6.07
C ALA A 5 6.25 -10.35 7.01
N ALA A 6 6.70 -9.14 6.71
CA ALA A 6 7.50 -8.32 7.60
C ALA A 6 6.58 -7.51 8.51
N VAL A 7 6.51 -7.91 9.77
CA VAL A 7 5.62 -7.32 10.77
C VAL A 7 6.41 -6.41 11.71
N LEU A 8 5.86 -5.23 11.95
CA LEU A 8 6.35 -4.29 12.95
C LEU A 8 5.56 -4.46 14.25
N TYR A 9 6.21 -4.98 15.29
CA TYR A 9 5.61 -5.14 16.62
C TYR A 9 5.90 -3.96 17.54
N GLU A 10 7.06 -3.33 17.37
CA GLU A 10 7.54 -2.23 18.21
C GLU A 10 8.19 -1.17 17.31
N MET A 11 7.85 0.09 17.54
CA MET A 11 8.47 1.23 16.86
C MET A 11 9.70 1.71 17.65
N GLU A 12 10.46 2.64 17.08
CA GLU A 12 11.52 3.42 17.75
C GLU A 12 12.69 2.56 18.29
N ARG A 13 12.91 1.39 17.69
CA ARG A 13 14.14 0.62 17.94
C ARG A 13 15.38 1.45 17.55
N PRO A 14 16.50 1.35 18.27
CA PRO A 14 17.69 2.16 17.98
C PRO A 14 18.35 1.77 16.65
N VAL A 15 18.99 2.73 15.99
CA VAL A 15 19.86 2.47 14.83
C VAL A 15 21.24 1.95 15.28
N PRO A 16 21.95 1.14 14.47
CA PRO A 16 21.57 0.65 13.14
C PRO A 16 20.59 -0.53 13.17
N TYR A 17 19.64 -0.55 12.24
CA TYR A 17 18.60 -1.60 12.14
C TYR A 17 19.11 -2.98 11.76
N ALA A 18 20.32 -3.08 11.20
CA ALA A 18 21.00 -4.36 11.03
C ALA A 18 21.16 -5.13 12.37
N THR A 19 21.28 -4.38 13.48
CA THR A 19 21.42 -4.91 14.83
C THR A 19 20.07 -5.01 15.54
N SER A 20 19.28 -3.93 15.57
CA SER A 20 18.04 -3.89 16.35
C SER A 20 16.85 -4.58 15.71
N ARG A 21 16.90 -4.83 14.38
CA ARG A 21 15.95 -5.63 13.60
C ARG A 21 14.47 -5.35 13.96
N PRO A 22 13.97 -4.12 13.72
CA PRO A 22 12.61 -3.74 14.12
C PRO A 22 11.52 -4.52 13.37
N LEU A 23 11.80 -4.96 12.14
CA LEU A 23 10.89 -5.79 11.36
C LEU A 23 11.18 -7.27 11.60
N VAL A 24 10.14 -7.99 12.00
CA VAL A 24 10.19 -9.44 12.20
C VAL A 24 9.56 -10.12 10.99
N LEU A 25 10.29 -11.04 10.37
CA LEU A 25 9.74 -11.91 9.34
C LEU A 25 8.93 -13.00 10.03
N ASP A 26 7.62 -12.98 9.85
CA ASP A 26 6.68 -13.87 10.52
C ASP A 26 5.78 -14.60 9.52
N GLU A 27 5.29 -15.77 9.90
CA GLU A 27 4.24 -16.48 9.16
C GLU A 27 2.90 -16.14 9.78
N VAL A 28 2.06 -15.43 9.01
CA VAL A 28 0.78 -14.90 9.47
C VAL A 28 -0.36 -15.49 8.64
N GLU A 29 -1.57 -15.42 9.18
CA GLU A 29 -2.77 -15.78 8.45
C GLU A 29 -3.33 -14.55 7.72
N LEU A 30 -3.76 -14.77 6.48
CA LEU A 30 -4.40 -13.81 5.60
C LEU A 30 -5.77 -14.34 5.21
N ASP A 31 -6.81 -13.64 5.63
CA ASP A 31 -8.20 -13.92 5.26
C ASP A 31 -8.41 -13.76 3.74
N PRO A 32 -9.36 -14.51 3.14
CA PRO A 32 -9.74 -14.30 1.74
C PRO A 32 -10.33 -12.89 1.52
N PRO A 33 -10.34 -12.40 0.27
CA PRO A 33 -10.89 -11.09 -0.04
C PRO A 33 -12.39 -11.01 0.24
N GLY A 34 -12.83 -9.98 0.96
CA GLY A 34 -14.24 -9.66 1.13
C GLY A 34 -14.84 -8.92 -0.08
N PRO A 35 -16.11 -8.51 -0.01
CA PRO A 35 -16.74 -7.73 -1.08
C PRO A 35 -15.95 -6.45 -1.41
N GLY A 36 -15.69 -6.22 -2.70
CA GLY A 36 -14.90 -5.09 -3.19
C GLY A 36 -13.39 -5.18 -2.92
N GLU A 37 -12.90 -6.30 -2.40
CA GLU A 37 -11.49 -6.53 -2.11
C GLU A 37 -10.87 -7.53 -3.09
N VAL A 38 -9.55 -7.54 -3.18
CA VAL A 38 -8.79 -8.35 -4.14
C VAL A 38 -7.57 -8.93 -3.45
N LEU A 39 -7.38 -10.24 -3.61
CA LEU A 39 -6.16 -10.94 -3.22
C LEU A 39 -5.11 -10.81 -4.33
N VAL A 40 -3.93 -10.36 -3.97
CA VAL A 40 -2.79 -10.15 -4.87
C VAL A 40 -1.59 -10.93 -4.37
N GLU A 41 -0.97 -11.69 -5.27
CA GLU A 41 0.38 -12.22 -5.06
C GLU A 41 1.38 -11.13 -5.41
N LEU A 42 2.17 -10.71 -4.42
CA LEU A 42 3.13 -9.63 -4.60
C LEU A 42 4.39 -10.16 -5.30
N ALA A 43 4.76 -9.49 -6.39
CA ALA A 43 5.97 -9.81 -7.16
C ALA A 43 7.13 -8.90 -6.78
N SER A 44 6.84 -7.65 -6.36
CA SER A 44 7.85 -6.67 -6.01
C SER A 44 7.31 -5.68 -4.99
N ALA A 45 8.20 -5.24 -4.09
CA ALA A 45 7.93 -4.19 -3.13
C ALA A 45 9.09 -3.20 -3.08
N GLY A 46 8.77 -1.90 -3.06
CA GLY A 46 9.73 -0.81 -2.90
C GLY A 46 9.95 -0.49 -1.43
N LEU A 47 11.19 -0.18 -1.06
CA LEU A 47 11.52 0.35 0.26
C LEU A 47 11.70 1.87 0.16
N CYS A 48 10.77 2.61 0.76
CA CYS A 48 10.74 4.06 0.67
C CYS A 48 11.00 4.72 2.04
N HIS A 49 11.44 5.97 2.03
CA HIS A 49 11.71 6.72 3.27
C HIS A 49 10.45 6.85 4.16
N SER A 50 9.25 6.82 3.56
CA SER A 50 7.99 6.80 4.31
C SER A 50 7.84 5.56 5.18
N ASP A 51 8.35 4.40 4.75
CA ASP A 51 8.37 3.16 5.56
C ASP A 51 9.31 3.33 6.76
N LEU A 52 10.49 3.92 6.55
CA LEU A 52 11.44 4.25 7.62
C LEU A 52 10.84 5.23 8.64
N SER A 53 10.01 6.18 8.18
CA SER A 53 9.33 7.13 9.07
C SER A 53 8.34 6.46 10.02
N VAL A 54 7.80 5.30 9.65
CA VAL A 54 6.98 4.48 10.56
C VAL A 54 7.86 3.81 11.61
N LEU A 55 8.98 3.21 11.18
CA LEU A 55 9.92 2.55 12.10
C LEU A 55 10.49 3.52 13.16
N ASN A 56 10.76 4.76 12.77
CA ASN A 56 11.31 5.79 13.66
C ASN A 56 10.27 6.48 14.55
N GLY A 57 8.97 6.14 14.48
CA GLY A 57 7.94 6.77 15.30
C GLY A 57 7.58 8.21 14.90
N ASN A 58 8.14 8.74 13.80
CA ASN A 58 7.82 10.09 13.30
C ASN A 58 6.33 10.29 12.99
N ARG A 59 5.61 9.18 12.77
CA ARG A 59 4.15 9.14 12.64
C ARG A 59 3.63 8.01 13.52
N ALA A 60 2.64 8.30 14.35
CA ALA A 60 1.95 7.26 15.10
C ALA A 60 1.11 6.41 14.14
N TRP A 61 1.37 5.11 14.15
CA TRP A 61 0.61 4.09 13.42
C TRP A 61 0.09 3.03 14.39
N PRO A 62 -1.08 2.42 14.12
CA PRO A 62 -1.53 1.27 14.89
C PRO A 62 -0.58 0.09 14.65
N ILE A 63 -0.14 -0.54 15.74
CA ILE A 63 0.73 -1.73 15.76
C ILE A 63 0.03 -2.86 16.54
N PRO A 64 0.30 -4.14 16.22
CA PRO A 64 1.27 -4.63 15.23
C PRO A 64 0.80 -4.51 13.78
N LEU A 65 1.72 -4.26 12.84
CA LEU A 65 1.38 -3.84 11.46
C LEU A 65 2.23 -4.53 10.40
N VAL A 66 1.65 -4.91 9.26
CA VAL A 66 2.39 -5.44 8.10
C VAL A 66 2.80 -4.26 7.20
N LEU A 67 4.10 -4.00 7.09
CA LEU A 67 4.64 -2.78 6.46
C LEU A 67 4.66 -2.83 4.91
N GLY A 68 5.12 -1.74 4.28
CA GLY A 68 5.28 -1.60 2.82
C GLY A 68 4.07 -0.97 2.13
N HIS A 69 4.31 0.03 1.28
CA HIS A 69 3.25 0.76 0.55
C HIS A 69 3.53 0.97 -0.94
N GLU A 70 4.75 0.66 -1.39
CA GLU A 70 5.10 0.55 -2.80
C GLU A 70 5.09 -0.94 -3.15
N ALA A 71 4.07 -1.39 -3.90
CA ALA A 71 3.92 -2.78 -4.26
C ALA A 71 3.36 -2.95 -5.68
N SER A 72 3.70 -4.07 -6.30
CA SER A 72 3.14 -4.54 -7.56
C SER A 72 3.03 -6.07 -7.53
N GLY A 73 2.09 -6.61 -8.28
CA GLY A 73 1.79 -8.03 -8.22
C GLY A 73 0.76 -8.48 -9.22
N VAL A 74 0.28 -9.70 -9.02
CA VAL A 74 -0.69 -10.34 -9.89
C VAL A 74 -1.92 -10.73 -9.10
N VAL A 75 -3.09 -10.39 -9.62
CA VAL A 75 -4.38 -10.74 -9.02
C VAL A 75 -4.52 -12.26 -8.96
N ARG A 76 -4.98 -12.77 -7.81
CA ARG A 76 -5.25 -14.20 -7.60
C ARG A 76 -6.71 -14.50 -7.35
N GLU A 77 -7.40 -13.63 -6.62
CA GLU A 77 -8.81 -13.79 -6.31
C GLU A 77 -9.47 -12.41 -6.17
N THR A 78 -10.73 -12.32 -6.57
CA THR A 78 -11.53 -11.10 -6.46
C THR A 78 -12.76 -11.38 -5.62
N GLY A 79 -13.02 -10.53 -4.63
CA GLY A 79 -14.25 -10.61 -3.86
C GLY A 79 -15.47 -10.10 -4.62
N ALA A 80 -16.65 -10.32 -4.05
CA ALA A 80 -17.93 -9.95 -4.66
C ALA A 80 -17.99 -8.46 -5.05
N GLY A 81 -18.49 -8.16 -6.24
CA GLY A 81 -18.68 -6.79 -6.73
C GLY A 81 -17.46 -6.17 -7.44
N VAL A 82 -16.31 -6.85 -7.45
CA VAL A 82 -15.19 -6.49 -8.33
C VAL A 82 -15.50 -7.00 -9.74
N ILE A 83 -15.54 -6.11 -10.73
CA ILE A 83 -16.01 -6.42 -12.11
C ILE A 83 -14.96 -6.14 -13.19
N ASP A 84 -13.89 -5.43 -12.84
CA ASP A 84 -12.90 -4.86 -13.76
C ASP A 84 -11.47 -5.34 -13.49
N LEU A 85 -11.30 -6.28 -12.56
CA LEU A 85 -10.10 -7.07 -12.35
C LEU A 85 -10.47 -8.55 -12.34
N LYS A 86 -9.52 -9.40 -12.74
CA LYS A 86 -9.65 -10.86 -12.69
C LYS A 86 -8.32 -11.52 -12.36
N PRO A 87 -8.32 -12.79 -11.91
CA PRO A 87 -7.09 -13.56 -11.71
C PRO A 87 -6.18 -13.51 -12.95
N GLY A 88 -4.89 -13.26 -12.73
CA GLY A 88 -3.88 -13.09 -13.77
C GLY A 88 -3.62 -11.64 -14.21
N ASP A 89 -4.49 -10.68 -13.85
CA ASP A 89 -4.22 -9.27 -14.15
C ASP A 89 -3.00 -8.77 -13.34
N HIS A 90 -2.11 -8.04 -14.01
CA HIS A 90 -1.00 -7.35 -13.37
C HIS A 90 -1.49 -6.02 -12.78
N VAL A 91 -1.06 -5.71 -11.57
CA VAL A 91 -1.49 -4.51 -10.83
C VAL A 91 -0.34 -3.82 -10.13
N VAL A 92 -0.44 -2.50 -10.05
CA VAL A 92 0.34 -1.65 -9.14
C VAL A 92 -0.60 -1.03 -8.10
N PHE A 93 -0.09 -0.87 -6.88
CA PHE A 93 -0.87 -0.31 -5.78
C PHE A 93 -0.79 1.21 -5.74
N SER A 94 -1.92 1.86 -5.51
CA SER A 94 -1.99 3.23 -5.00
C SER A 94 -2.14 3.17 -3.47
N PHE A 95 -1.17 3.72 -2.74
CA PHE A 95 -1.20 3.72 -1.26
C PHE A 95 -2.35 4.55 -0.67
N LEU A 96 -2.98 5.41 -1.48
CA LEU A 96 -4.20 6.11 -1.10
C LEU A 96 -5.37 5.57 -1.94
N PRO A 97 -6.29 4.78 -1.35
CA PRO A 97 -7.49 4.36 -2.07
C PRO A 97 -8.37 5.57 -2.40
N VAL A 98 -8.81 5.63 -3.66
CA VAL A 98 -9.69 6.71 -4.16
C VAL A 98 -11.13 6.20 -4.17
N CYS A 99 -11.90 6.49 -3.12
CA CYS A 99 -13.23 5.90 -2.92
C CYS A 99 -14.31 6.28 -3.97
N GLY A 100 -14.04 7.26 -4.84
CA GLY A 100 -14.97 7.71 -5.88
C GLY A 100 -16.24 8.43 -5.38
N ARG A 101 -16.46 8.55 -4.06
CA ARG A 101 -17.75 8.98 -3.48
C ARG A 101 -17.68 10.18 -2.54
N CYS A 102 -16.52 10.48 -1.96
CA CYS A 102 -16.37 11.65 -1.08
C CYS A 102 -16.29 12.95 -1.90
N PRO A 103 -16.52 14.14 -1.28
CA PRO A 103 -16.51 15.43 -1.97
C PRO A 103 -15.24 15.69 -2.80
N PHE A 104 -14.08 15.29 -2.29
CA PHE A 104 -12.82 15.41 -3.04
C PHE A 104 -12.77 14.48 -4.25
N CYS A 105 -13.17 13.22 -4.11
CA CYS A 105 -13.19 12.27 -5.23
C CYS A 105 -14.13 12.73 -6.35
N ILE A 106 -15.36 13.12 -6.03
CA ILE A 106 -16.35 13.52 -7.04
C ILE A 106 -16.00 14.85 -7.73
N THR A 107 -15.12 15.66 -7.14
CA THR A 107 -14.58 16.88 -7.74
C THR A 107 -13.24 16.67 -8.46
N GLY A 108 -12.86 15.42 -8.73
CA GLY A 108 -11.62 15.07 -9.44
C GLY A 108 -10.35 15.19 -8.61
N ARG A 109 -10.46 15.38 -7.28
CA ARG A 109 -9.34 15.54 -6.33
C ARG A 109 -9.11 14.28 -5.52
N GLY A 110 -9.01 13.13 -6.19
CA GLY A 110 -8.87 11.81 -5.54
C GLY A 110 -7.69 11.69 -4.57
N TRP A 111 -6.61 12.45 -4.79
CA TRP A 111 -5.45 12.50 -3.89
C TRP A 111 -5.75 13.14 -2.51
N LEU A 112 -6.95 13.70 -2.31
CA LEU A 112 -7.46 14.21 -1.05
C LEU A 112 -8.62 13.33 -0.51
N CYS A 113 -8.69 12.07 -0.90
CA CYS A 113 -9.79 11.18 -0.52
C CYS A 113 -9.90 11.02 1.01
N GLU A 114 -10.94 11.60 1.62
CA GLU A 114 -11.19 11.55 3.08
C GLU A 114 -11.31 10.12 3.62
N ARG A 115 -12.09 9.28 2.92
CA ARG A 115 -12.32 7.89 3.36
C ARG A 115 -11.04 7.05 3.31
N GLY A 116 -10.24 7.23 2.27
CA GLY A 116 -8.95 6.56 2.12
C GLY A 116 -7.95 7.00 3.19
N VAL A 117 -7.86 8.32 3.45
CA VAL A 117 -7.03 8.83 4.56
C VAL A 117 -7.49 8.28 5.91
N ALA A 118 -8.80 8.20 6.16
CA ALA A 118 -9.34 7.66 7.39
C ALA A 118 -9.02 6.16 7.56
N ALA A 119 -9.21 5.34 6.52
CA ALA A 119 -8.87 3.92 6.54
C ALA A 119 -7.36 3.69 6.77
N ASN A 120 -6.54 4.44 6.03
CA ASN A 120 -5.09 4.43 6.20
C ASN A 120 -4.68 4.73 7.65
N ARG A 121 -5.19 5.82 8.24
CA ARG A 121 -4.89 6.17 9.64
C ARG A 121 -5.36 5.11 10.65
N ALA A 122 -6.45 4.42 10.34
CA ALA A 122 -6.98 3.33 11.17
C ALA A 122 -6.21 2.01 10.99
N GLY A 123 -5.32 1.90 10.00
CA GLY A 123 -4.60 0.67 9.68
C GLY A 123 -5.51 -0.43 9.11
N THR A 124 -6.54 -0.04 8.36
CA THR A 124 -7.56 -0.96 7.82
C THR A 124 -7.73 -0.77 6.30
N LEU A 125 -8.41 -1.71 5.66
CA LEU A 125 -8.91 -1.54 4.30
C LEU A 125 -10.08 -0.54 4.26
N LEU A 126 -10.51 -0.13 3.07
CA LEU A 126 -11.62 0.81 2.90
C LEU A 126 -12.95 0.31 3.49
N SER A 127 -13.09 -1.01 3.62
CA SER A 127 -14.19 -1.72 4.29
C SER A 127 -14.13 -1.65 5.82
N GLY A 128 -13.01 -1.23 6.39
CA GLY A 128 -12.69 -1.31 7.82
C GLY A 128 -12.07 -2.64 8.25
N ALA A 129 -11.93 -3.61 7.34
CA ALA A 129 -11.37 -4.91 7.65
C ALA A 129 -9.85 -4.86 7.87
N CYS A 130 -9.37 -5.71 8.78
CA CYS A 130 -7.98 -6.17 8.80
C CYS A 130 -7.98 -7.63 8.38
N ARG A 131 -7.34 -7.94 7.26
CA ARG A 131 -7.24 -9.30 6.72
C ARG A 131 -6.08 -10.10 7.27
N PHE A 132 -5.10 -9.44 7.87
CA PHE A 132 -3.98 -10.11 8.51
C PHE A 132 -4.27 -10.37 9.99
N HIS A 133 -3.95 -11.57 10.44
CA HIS A 133 -3.92 -11.90 11.86
C HIS A 133 -2.85 -12.95 12.15
N HIS A 134 -2.39 -12.99 13.38
CA HIS A 134 -1.56 -14.09 13.86
C HIS A 134 -2.32 -15.40 13.93
N THR A 135 -1.58 -16.49 14.03
CA THR A 135 -2.10 -17.84 14.29
C THR A 135 -2.88 -17.95 15.59
N ASP A 136 -2.62 -17.07 16.57
CA ASP A 136 -3.38 -16.95 17.83
C ASP A 136 -4.60 -16.03 17.74
N GLY A 137 -4.91 -15.51 16.54
CA GLY A 137 -6.05 -14.63 16.28
C GLY A 137 -5.82 -13.16 16.58
N ARG A 138 -4.63 -12.75 17.07
CA ARG A 138 -4.31 -11.32 17.24
C ARG A 138 -4.26 -10.62 15.89
N LYS A 139 -5.02 -9.55 15.77
CA LYS A 139 -5.12 -8.71 14.58
C LYS A 139 -3.77 -8.08 14.21
N LEU A 140 -3.47 -8.03 12.93
CA LEU A 140 -2.38 -7.22 12.36
C LEU A 140 -2.97 -6.13 11.47
N PHE A 141 -2.49 -4.90 11.63
CA PHE A 141 -2.95 -3.74 10.86
C PHE A 141 -2.32 -3.69 9.47
N HIS A 142 -3.06 -3.08 8.55
CA HIS A 142 -2.62 -2.81 7.19
C HIS A 142 -1.82 -1.51 7.13
N HIS A 143 -0.71 -1.50 6.39
CA HIS A 143 0.01 -0.28 6.08
C HIS A 143 -0.56 0.34 4.81
N LEU A 144 -1.21 1.51 4.95
CA LEU A 144 -1.76 2.27 3.83
C LEU A 144 -2.70 1.45 2.90
N GLY A 145 -3.34 0.41 3.44
CA GLY A 145 -4.18 -0.52 2.66
C GLY A 145 -3.43 -1.33 1.60
N VAL A 146 -2.09 -1.40 1.69
CA VAL A 146 -1.21 -2.12 0.77
C VAL A 146 -0.55 -3.30 1.47
N SER A 147 0.18 -3.06 2.57
CA SER A 147 0.96 -4.09 3.29
C SER A 147 1.87 -4.90 2.37
N GLY A 148 2.69 -4.16 1.61
CA GLY A 148 3.52 -4.66 0.51
C GLY A 148 4.66 -5.59 0.91
N PHE A 149 5.07 -5.60 2.18
CA PHE A 149 6.13 -6.50 2.67
C PHE A 149 5.55 -7.84 3.09
N SER A 150 4.82 -8.48 2.18
CA SER A 150 4.22 -9.81 2.34
C SER A 150 4.29 -10.55 1.01
N GLN A 151 4.17 -11.89 1.01
CA GLN A 151 4.06 -12.64 -0.25
C GLN A 151 2.68 -12.47 -0.90
N PHE A 152 1.64 -12.35 -0.08
CA PHE A 152 0.27 -12.07 -0.50
C PHE A 152 -0.31 -10.94 0.34
N THR A 153 -1.19 -10.15 -0.27
CA THR A 153 -1.97 -9.14 0.44
C THR A 153 -3.39 -9.08 -0.11
N VAL A 154 -4.32 -8.63 0.72
CA VAL A 154 -5.67 -8.27 0.29
C VAL A 154 -5.79 -6.76 0.36
N ALA A 155 -6.23 -6.14 -0.72
CA ALA A 155 -6.46 -4.70 -0.79
C ALA A 155 -7.86 -4.37 -1.29
N ALA A 156 -8.31 -3.16 -0.98
CA ALA A 156 -9.51 -2.60 -1.60
C ALA A 156 -9.29 -2.46 -3.11
N ARG A 157 -10.32 -2.74 -3.91
CA ARG A 157 -10.26 -2.56 -5.37
C ARG A 157 -9.78 -1.16 -5.74
N GLU A 158 -10.20 -0.14 -5.00
CA GLU A 158 -9.85 1.27 -5.22
C GLU A 158 -8.35 1.59 -5.01
N SER A 159 -7.58 0.66 -4.43
CA SER A 159 -6.12 0.77 -4.30
C SER A 159 -5.37 0.15 -5.47
N LEU A 160 -6.04 -0.50 -6.43
CA LEU A 160 -5.36 -1.26 -7.49
C LEU A 160 -5.51 -0.59 -8.85
N VAL A 161 -4.41 -0.46 -9.57
CA VAL A 161 -4.39 0.00 -10.96
C VAL A 161 -3.91 -1.17 -11.82
N ARG A 162 -4.76 -1.64 -12.74
CA ARG A 162 -4.37 -2.65 -13.73
C ARG A 162 -3.35 -2.04 -14.68
N ILE A 163 -2.30 -2.80 -14.96
CA ILE A 163 -1.25 -2.43 -15.92
C ILE A 163 -1.11 -3.52 -16.98
N ASP A 164 -0.45 -3.20 -18.09
CA ASP A 164 -0.16 -4.16 -19.14
C ASP A 164 0.83 -5.22 -18.65
N ALA A 165 0.61 -6.47 -19.06
CA ALA A 165 1.34 -7.62 -18.53
C ALA A 165 2.82 -7.68 -18.98
N ASP A 166 3.19 -6.93 -20.01
CA ASP A 166 4.55 -6.80 -20.52
C ASP A 166 5.38 -5.76 -19.75
N ILE A 167 4.77 -4.98 -18.86
CA ILE A 167 5.48 -4.08 -17.96
C ILE A 167 6.11 -4.89 -16.81
N PRO A 168 7.44 -4.86 -16.63
CA PRO A 168 8.10 -5.57 -15.53
C PRO A 168 7.62 -5.04 -14.16
N LEU A 169 7.18 -5.95 -13.29
CA LEU A 169 6.58 -5.60 -12.00
C LEU A 169 7.58 -4.93 -11.05
N GLU A 170 8.85 -5.28 -11.15
CA GLU A 170 9.98 -4.68 -10.42
C GLU A 170 10.26 -3.22 -10.81
N ILE A 171 9.80 -2.80 -11.99
CA ILE A 171 9.83 -1.39 -12.42
C ILE A 171 8.52 -0.70 -12.04
N ALA A 172 7.39 -1.37 -12.30
CA ALA A 172 6.05 -0.83 -12.02
C ALA A 172 5.87 -0.43 -10.55
N VAL A 173 6.49 -1.16 -9.62
CA VAL A 173 6.40 -0.91 -8.16
C VAL A 173 6.70 0.55 -7.77
N LEU A 174 7.63 1.22 -8.47
CA LEU A 174 8.04 2.59 -8.18
C LEU A 174 6.94 3.63 -8.48
N PHE A 175 5.96 3.26 -9.31
CA PHE A 175 4.79 4.10 -9.60
C PHE A 175 3.77 4.08 -8.45
N GLY A 176 3.90 3.16 -7.49
CA GLY A 176 3.01 3.12 -6.33
C GLY A 176 3.19 4.31 -5.39
N CYS A 177 4.36 4.97 -5.38
CA CYS A 177 4.58 6.21 -4.63
C CYS A 177 5.64 7.12 -5.26
N ALA A 178 6.93 6.76 -5.23
CA ALA A 178 8.03 7.68 -5.51
C ALA A 178 7.92 8.40 -6.87
N VAL A 179 7.74 7.65 -7.97
CA VAL A 179 7.72 8.22 -9.32
C VAL A 179 6.51 9.13 -9.51
N MET A 180 5.32 8.64 -9.16
CA MET A 180 4.08 9.42 -9.29
C MET A 180 4.09 10.68 -8.43
N THR A 181 4.68 10.62 -7.24
CA THR A 181 4.80 11.78 -6.35
C THR A 181 5.75 12.82 -6.91
N GLY A 182 6.94 12.42 -7.35
CA GLY A 182 7.93 13.35 -7.92
C GLY A 182 7.47 14.00 -9.21
N VAL A 183 6.97 13.20 -10.17
CA VAL A 183 6.44 13.70 -11.44
C VAL A 183 5.21 14.59 -11.20
N GLY A 184 4.30 14.16 -10.32
CA GLY A 184 3.11 14.93 -9.97
C GLY A 184 3.43 16.28 -9.32
N ALA A 185 4.49 16.37 -8.51
CA ALA A 185 4.92 17.63 -7.91
C ALA A 185 5.30 18.67 -8.99
N VAL A 186 6.00 18.25 -10.04
CA VAL A 186 6.42 19.12 -11.15
C VAL A 186 5.25 19.45 -12.07
N VAL A 187 4.53 18.43 -12.54
CA VAL A 187 3.54 18.57 -13.62
C VAL A 187 2.20 19.09 -13.10
N ASN A 188 1.70 18.56 -11.98
CA ASN A 188 0.35 18.85 -11.50
C ASN A 188 0.32 20.00 -10.49
N THR A 189 1.26 20.01 -9.55
CA THR A 189 1.28 20.99 -8.44
C THR A 189 2.00 22.27 -8.84
N ALA A 190 3.28 22.19 -9.19
CA ALA A 190 4.07 23.35 -9.58
C ALA A 190 3.74 23.86 -10.99
N LYS A 191 3.25 22.98 -11.87
CA LYS A 191 2.90 23.28 -13.27
C LYS A 191 4.05 23.98 -14.00
N VAL A 192 5.24 23.40 -13.86
CA VAL A 192 6.49 23.97 -14.38
C VAL A 192 6.39 24.15 -15.90
N ALA A 193 6.70 25.36 -16.37
CA ALA A 193 6.68 25.69 -17.78
C ALA A 193 8.00 25.35 -18.49
N PRO A 194 7.99 25.03 -19.80
CA PRO A 194 9.22 24.89 -20.57
C PRO A 194 10.12 26.14 -20.47
N GLY A 195 11.43 25.93 -20.32
CA GLY A 195 12.43 27.01 -20.24
C GLY A 195 12.63 27.62 -18.85
N THR A 196 11.92 27.17 -17.81
CA THR A 196 12.15 27.65 -16.44
C THR A 196 13.27 26.88 -15.73
N SER A 197 14.04 27.56 -14.90
CA SER A 197 15.00 26.94 -13.98
C SER A 197 14.31 26.37 -12.74
N LEU A 198 14.77 25.22 -12.26
CA LEU A 198 14.25 24.54 -11.07
C LEU A 198 15.39 24.18 -10.10
N ALA A 199 15.10 24.20 -8.80
CA ALA A 199 15.94 23.64 -7.77
C ALA A 199 15.20 22.48 -7.08
N VAL A 200 15.89 21.34 -6.91
CA VAL A 200 15.39 20.14 -6.23
C VAL A 200 16.35 19.82 -5.09
N PHE A 201 15.80 19.55 -3.90
CA PHE A 201 16.55 19.27 -2.68
C PHE A 201 16.35 17.82 -2.26
#